data_AF-A0A5P8P1G7-F1
#
_entry.id   AF-A0A5P8P1G7-F1
#
_cell.length_a   1.000
_cell.length_b   1.000
_cell.length_c   1.000
_cell.angle_alpha   90.00
_cell.angle_beta   90.00
_cell.angle_gamma   90.00
#
_symmetry.space_group_name_H-M   'P 1'
#
loop_
_entity.id
_entity.type
_entity.pdbx_description
1 polymer ?
#
loop_
_entity_poly.entity_id
_entity_poly.type
_entity_poly.pdbx_seq_one_letter_code
_entity_poly.pdbx_strand_id
1 'polypeptide(L)'
;MFLKSFITNFIAALFVAISLLIDADIAKYFLYAGLFALSGALTNQLAIHMLFEKVPMLYGSGVIPNRFESFKASIKTLMMNQFFTKEQLQNFFAKEEKKIDLTPIIEKTDFSPAYDALTKTVMESSFGGMLGMFGGEKALEGLKEPFTEKLKSAVLKITSSESFDKTLQEHLKDSSLSDDLITSVEGIIDERLNELTPQIVKEIVQDLIKKHLDWLVVWGGVFGGVIGLASSLIL
;
A
#
# COMPACT_ATOMS: atom_id res chain seq x y z
N MET A 1 -9.72 -24.47 9.53
CA MET A 1 -9.01 -24.74 10.78
C MET A 1 -9.49 -26.02 11.44
N PHE A 2 -10.67 -26.05 12.06
CA PHE A 2 -11.04 -27.18 12.92
C PHE A 2 -11.21 -28.52 12.19
N LEU A 3 -11.90 -28.61 11.05
CA LEU A 3 -12.31 -29.93 10.54
C LEU A 3 -11.13 -30.85 10.18
N LYS A 4 -10.09 -30.37 9.48
CA LYS A 4 -8.93 -31.19 9.09
C LYS A 4 -8.09 -31.61 10.30
N SER A 5 -7.72 -30.63 11.14
CA SER A 5 -6.96 -30.87 12.37
C SER A 5 -7.71 -31.81 13.32
N PHE A 6 -9.03 -31.58 13.48
CA PHE A 6 -9.91 -32.40 14.30
C PHE A 6 -9.98 -33.83 13.79
N ILE A 7 -10.16 -34.04 12.47
CA ILE A 7 -10.17 -35.38 11.89
C ILE A 7 -8.84 -36.09 12.14
N THR A 8 -7.70 -35.43 11.95
CA THR A 8 -6.38 -36.03 12.21
C THR A 8 -6.22 -36.41 13.68
N ASN A 9 -6.52 -35.49 14.61
CA ASN A 9 -6.45 -35.76 16.05
C ASN A 9 -7.42 -36.88 16.47
N PHE A 10 -8.62 -36.89 15.90
CA PHE A 10 -9.65 -37.89 16.18
C PHE A 10 -9.21 -39.28 15.69
N ILE A 11 -8.68 -39.39 14.47
CA ILE A 11 -8.16 -40.66 13.93
C ILE A 11 -6.97 -41.15 14.78
N ALA A 12 -6.05 -40.26 15.16
CA ALA A 12 -4.92 -40.63 16.01
C ALA A 12 -5.39 -41.13 17.40
N ALA A 13 -6.35 -40.43 18.01
CA ALA A 13 -6.96 -40.86 19.28
C ALA A 13 -7.71 -42.19 19.12
N LEU A 14 -8.37 -42.41 17.99
CA LEU A 14 -9.05 -43.66 17.68
C LEU A 14 -8.06 -44.84 17.59
N PHE A 15 -6.88 -44.64 16.99
CA PHE A 15 -5.82 -45.66 16.98
C PHE A 15 -5.34 -46.02 18.39
N VAL A 16 -5.19 -45.02 19.26
CA VAL A 16 -4.89 -45.26 20.68
C VAL A 16 -6.02 -46.04 21.36
N ALA A 17 -7.28 -45.64 21.16
CA ALA A 17 -8.43 -46.33 21.76
C ALA A 17 -8.57 -47.78 21.28
N ILE A 18 -8.41 -48.02 19.97
CA ILE A 18 -8.45 -49.36 19.37
C ILE A 18 -7.35 -50.25 19.95
N SER A 19 -6.16 -49.71 20.19
CA SER A 19 -5.06 -50.49 20.79
C SER A 19 -5.38 -51.06 22.18
N LEU A 20 -6.33 -50.47 22.92
CA LEU A 20 -6.74 -50.95 24.23
C LEU A 20 -7.78 -52.08 24.16
N LEU A 21 -8.35 -52.34 22.98
CA LEU A 21 -9.44 -53.31 22.77
C LEU A 21 -9.00 -54.56 21.98
N ILE A 22 -7.79 -54.55 21.40
CA ILE A 22 -7.25 -55.63 20.56
C ILE A 22 -6.19 -56.43 21.32
N ASP A 23 -5.96 -57.66 20.88
CA ASP A 23 -4.90 -58.55 21.38
C ASP A 23 -3.51 -57.88 21.41
N ALA A 24 -2.73 -58.25 22.43
CA ALA A 24 -1.46 -57.60 22.79
C ALA A 24 -0.43 -57.55 21.64
N ASP A 25 -0.40 -58.57 20.78
CA ASP A 25 0.55 -58.67 19.67
C ASP A 25 0.31 -57.61 18.59
N ILE A 26 -0.96 -57.22 18.38
CA ILE A 26 -1.35 -56.23 17.36
C ILE A 26 -1.52 -54.84 18.01
N ALA A 27 -1.93 -54.79 19.28
CA ALA A 27 -2.14 -53.57 20.04
C ALA A 27 -0.94 -52.61 20.00
N LYS A 28 0.28 -53.14 20.06
CA LYS A 28 1.52 -52.33 20.05
C LYS A 28 1.66 -51.43 18.82
N TYR A 29 1.32 -51.94 17.63
CA TYR A 29 1.41 -51.18 16.38
C TYR A 29 0.44 -49.99 16.40
N PHE A 30 -0.81 -50.23 16.79
CA PHE A 30 -1.85 -49.20 16.88
C PHE A 30 -1.55 -48.18 17.98
N LEU A 31 -1.04 -48.63 19.13
CA LEU A 31 -0.69 -47.77 20.25
C LEU A 31 0.42 -46.78 19.87
N TYR A 32 1.53 -47.28 19.32
CA TYR A 32 2.67 -46.43 18.98
C TYR A 32 2.35 -45.51 17.80
N ALA A 33 1.68 -46.03 16.77
CA ALA A 33 1.19 -45.20 15.66
C ALA A 33 0.26 -44.09 16.16
N GLY A 34 -0.72 -44.43 17.00
CA GLY A 34 -1.67 -43.49 17.57
C GLY A 34 -1.01 -42.44 18.45
N LEU A 35 -0.14 -42.84 19.38
CA LEU A 35 0.54 -41.91 20.30
C LEU A 35 1.47 -40.94 19.58
N PHE A 36 2.28 -41.43 18.64
CA PHE A 36 3.18 -40.56 17.88
C PHE A 36 2.40 -39.66 16.90
N ALA A 37 1.36 -40.18 16.24
CA ALA A 37 0.48 -39.37 15.39
C ALA A 37 -0.21 -38.25 16.21
N LEU A 38 -0.74 -38.59 17.38
CA LEU A 38 -1.42 -37.66 18.26
C LEU A 38 -0.46 -36.61 18.81
N SER A 39 0.73 -37.02 19.25
CA SER A 39 1.78 -36.10 19.70
C SER A 39 2.23 -35.14 18.59
N GLY A 40 2.47 -35.66 17.37
CA GLY A 40 2.86 -34.86 16.21
C GLY A 40 1.78 -33.85 15.79
N ALA A 41 0.53 -34.30 15.72
CA ALA A 41 -0.59 -33.43 15.36
C ALA A 41 -0.86 -32.35 16.42
N LEU A 42 -0.89 -32.71 17.71
CA LEU A 42 -1.09 -31.75 18.80
C LEU A 42 0.04 -30.74 18.91
N THR A 43 1.30 -31.16 18.78
CA THR A 43 2.45 -30.26 18.83
C THR A 43 2.41 -29.26 17.67
N ASN A 44 2.05 -29.70 16.46
CA ASN A 44 1.89 -28.80 15.32
C ASN A 44 0.70 -27.85 15.46
N GLN A 45 -0.42 -28.32 16.03
CA GLN A 45 -1.55 -27.47 16.34
C GLN A 45 -1.17 -26.38 17.35
N LEU A 46 -0.42 -26.75 18.39
CA LEU A 46 0.11 -25.81 19.38
C LEU A 46 1.09 -24.83 18.73
N ALA A 47 1.98 -25.29 17.86
CA ALA A 47 2.92 -24.43 17.14
C ALA A 47 2.19 -23.37 16.30
N ILE A 48 1.15 -23.77 15.56
CA ILE A 48 0.31 -22.84 14.80
C ILE A 48 -0.36 -21.83 15.74
N HIS A 49 -0.91 -22.27 16.86
CA HIS A 49 -1.53 -21.38 17.85
C HIS A 49 -0.51 -20.37 18.41
N MET A 50 0.70 -20.82 18.75
CA MET A 50 1.80 -19.99 19.25
C MET A 50 2.32 -18.98 18.23
N LEU A 51 2.10 -19.14 16.93
CA LEU A 51 2.45 -18.09 15.96
C LEU A 51 1.62 -16.83 16.18
N PHE A 52 0.34 -17.00 16.50
CA PHE A 52 -0.65 -15.92 16.54
C PHE A 52 -0.99 -15.47 17.96
N GLU A 53 -0.86 -16.34 18.95
CA GLU A 53 -1.22 -16.08 20.35
C GLU A 53 -0.02 -16.28 21.28
N LYS A 54 0.04 -15.45 22.31
CA LYS A 54 1.03 -15.60 23.38
C LYS A 54 0.53 -16.65 24.37
N VAL A 55 1.32 -17.70 24.55
CA VAL A 55 0.99 -18.81 25.45
C VAL A 55 1.90 -18.72 26.69
N PRO A 56 1.34 -18.69 27.92
CA PRO A 56 2.14 -18.69 29.14
C PRO A 56 3.10 -19.88 29.18
N MET A 57 4.32 -19.68 29.70
CA MET A 57 5.39 -20.69 29.83
C MET A 57 6.02 -21.22 28.54
N LEU A 58 5.51 -20.85 27.35
CA LEU A 58 6.10 -21.26 26.07
C LEU A 58 6.86 -20.09 25.44
N TYR A 59 8.20 -20.17 25.50
CA TYR A 59 9.10 -19.23 24.83
C TYR A 59 8.89 -19.25 23.32
N GLY A 60 8.92 -18.08 22.70
CA GLY A 60 8.68 -17.95 21.26
C GLY A 60 7.21 -17.96 20.85
N SER A 61 6.26 -17.87 21.80
CA SER A 61 4.85 -17.66 21.47
C SER A 61 4.53 -16.19 21.14
N GLY A 62 3.48 -15.97 20.35
CA GLY A 62 3.07 -14.67 19.84
C GLY A 62 4.03 -14.09 18.79
N VAL A 63 4.68 -14.91 17.96
CA VAL A 63 5.72 -14.43 17.01
C VAL A 63 5.21 -13.29 16.12
N ILE A 64 4.02 -13.42 15.54
CA ILE A 64 3.43 -12.42 14.64
C ILE A 64 3.18 -11.09 15.34
N PRO A 65 2.40 -11.02 16.44
CA PRO A 65 2.19 -9.75 17.14
C PRO A 65 3.49 -9.16 17.72
N ASN A 66 4.45 -9.99 18.16
CA ASN A 66 5.74 -9.52 18.66
C ASN A 66 6.64 -8.90 17.56
N ARG A 67 6.39 -9.20 16.29
CA ARG A 67 7.13 -8.67 15.13
C ARG A 67 6.40 -7.54 14.41
N PHE A 68 5.35 -6.97 15.02
CA PHE A 68 4.50 -5.94 14.42
C PHE A 68 5.29 -4.77 13.80
N GLU A 69 6.27 -4.20 14.52
CA GLU A 69 7.11 -3.11 13.98
C GLU A 69 7.90 -3.51 12.74
N SER A 70 8.39 -4.75 12.71
CA SER A 70 9.08 -5.29 11.54
C SER A 70 8.15 -5.43 10.34
N PHE A 71 6.88 -5.81 10.56
CA PHE A 71 5.88 -5.87 9.50
C PHE A 71 5.58 -4.48 8.95
N LYS A 72 5.37 -3.50 9.83
CA LYS A 72 5.14 -2.11 9.46
C LYS A 72 6.27 -1.55 8.61
N ALA A 73 7.52 -1.73 9.04
CA ALA A 73 8.70 -1.34 8.29
C ALA A 73 8.77 -2.04 6.92
N SER A 74 8.48 -3.35 6.86
CA SER A 74 8.50 -4.10 5.60
C SER A 74 7.44 -3.61 4.62
N ILE A 75 6.24 -3.27 5.10
CA ILE A 75 5.18 -2.69 4.25
C ILE A 75 5.63 -1.33 3.71
N LYS A 76 6.19 -0.46 4.56
CA LYS A 76 6.74 0.84 4.12
C LYS A 76 7.77 0.64 3.01
N THR A 77 8.76 -0.22 3.24
CA THR A 77 9.80 -0.53 2.26
C THR A 77 9.20 -1.05 0.95
N LEU A 78 8.23 -1.95 1.01
CA LEU A 78 7.56 -2.47 -0.17
C LEU A 78 6.82 -1.36 -0.93
N MET A 79 6.07 -0.50 -0.24
CA MET A 79 5.35 0.62 -0.86
C MET A 79 6.31 1.60 -1.54
N MET A 80 7.31 2.08 -0.82
CA MET A 80 8.24 3.09 -1.33
C MET A 80 9.13 2.55 -2.45
N ASN A 81 9.64 1.32 -2.31
CA ASN A 81 10.61 0.78 -3.26
C ASN A 81 9.97 0.09 -4.47
N GLN A 82 8.68 -0.27 -4.41
CA GLN A 82 8.02 -1.00 -5.51
C GLN A 82 6.90 -0.20 -6.18
N PHE A 83 6.26 0.76 -5.49
CA PHE A 83 5.09 1.47 -6.02
C PHE A 83 5.29 2.99 -6.16
N PHE A 84 6.15 3.59 -5.33
CA PHE A 84 6.39 5.03 -5.33
C PHE A 84 7.86 5.35 -5.61
N THR A 85 8.43 4.68 -6.61
CA THR A 85 9.79 5.00 -7.04
C THR A 85 9.83 6.27 -7.89
N LYS A 86 10.98 6.93 -7.90
CA LYS A 86 11.22 8.11 -8.75
C LYS A 86 10.94 7.83 -10.22
N GLU A 87 11.34 6.67 -10.71
CA GLU A 87 11.10 6.23 -12.09
C GLU A 87 9.60 6.07 -12.39
N GLN A 88 8.84 5.47 -11.48
CA GLN A 88 7.39 5.29 -11.65
C GLN A 88 6.65 6.63 -11.67
N LEU A 89 7.05 7.59 -10.84
CA LEU A 89 6.48 8.93 -10.83
C LEU A 89 6.85 9.72 -12.10
N GLN A 90 8.09 9.66 -12.55
CA GLN A 90 8.50 10.26 -13.83
C GLN A 90 7.69 9.68 -15.00
N ASN A 91 7.51 8.36 -15.02
CA ASN A 91 6.67 7.68 -16.02
C ASN A 91 5.19 8.06 -15.92
N PHE A 92 4.69 8.33 -14.70
CA PHE A 92 3.33 8.81 -14.48
C PHE A 92 3.13 10.21 -15.06
N PHE A 93 4.02 11.15 -14.73
CA PHE A 93 3.97 12.51 -15.27
C PHE A 93 4.06 12.50 -16.80
N ALA A 94 4.98 11.71 -17.36
CA ALA A 94 5.10 11.53 -18.81
C ALA A 94 3.81 11.07 -19.51
N LYS A 95 2.94 10.34 -18.80
CA LYS A 95 1.63 9.91 -19.33
C LYS A 95 0.54 10.96 -19.16
N GLU A 96 0.53 11.66 -18.04
CA GLU A 96 -0.46 12.71 -17.74
C GLU A 96 -0.20 14.02 -18.50
N GLU A 97 1.03 14.22 -19.02
CA GLU A 97 1.43 15.33 -19.90
C GLU A 97 0.42 15.66 -21.01
N LYS A 98 -0.25 14.64 -21.58
CA LYS A 98 -1.19 14.83 -22.70
C LYS A 98 -2.59 15.30 -22.30
N LYS A 99 -2.84 15.54 -21.01
CA LYS A 99 -4.20 15.76 -20.48
C LYS A 99 -4.37 17.08 -19.72
N ILE A 100 -3.31 17.88 -19.53
CA ILE A 100 -3.41 19.13 -18.78
C ILE A 100 -4.02 20.21 -19.67
N ASP A 101 -5.34 20.36 -19.63
CA ASP A 101 -6.03 21.48 -20.24
C ASP A 101 -6.14 22.65 -19.25
N LEU A 102 -5.39 23.73 -19.52
CA LEU A 102 -5.41 24.96 -18.70
C LEU A 102 -6.54 25.91 -19.06
N THR A 103 -7.30 25.63 -20.12
CA THR A 103 -8.42 26.47 -20.60
C THR A 103 -9.40 26.82 -19.48
N PRO A 104 -9.89 25.86 -18.66
CA PRO A 104 -10.89 26.16 -17.63
C PRO A 104 -10.37 27.08 -16.52
N ILE A 105 -9.06 27.07 -16.28
CA ILE A 105 -8.42 27.92 -15.27
C ILE A 105 -8.31 29.33 -15.83
N ILE A 106 -7.76 29.47 -17.04
CA ILE A 106 -7.61 30.76 -17.73
C ILE A 106 -8.97 31.42 -17.95
N GLU A 107 -10.02 30.62 -18.20
CA GLU A 107 -11.38 31.12 -18.36
C GLU A 107 -11.94 31.81 -17.13
N LYS A 108 -11.53 31.36 -15.93
CA LYS A 108 -11.99 31.85 -14.63
C LYS A 108 -11.04 32.87 -14.00
N THR A 109 -9.84 33.04 -14.54
CA THR A 109 -8.85 34.00 -14.05
C THR A 109 -9.27 35.44 -14.32
N ASP A 110 -9.16 36.30 -13.30
CA ASP A 110 -9.34 37.74 -13.45
C ASP A 110 -8.07 38.41 -14.00
N PHE A 111 -8.19 39.02 -15.18
CA PHE A 111 -7.10 39.74 -15.86
C PHE A 111 -7.13 41.25 -15.61
N SER A 112 -8.09 41.75 -14.81
CA SER A 112 -8.17 43.18 -14.45
C SER A 112 -6.85 43.74 -13.92
N PRO A 113 -6.07 43.04 -13.07
CA PRO A 113 -4.78 43.55 -12.59
C PRO A 113 -3.77 43.81 -13.71
N ALA A 114 -3.78 42.99 -14.77
CA ALA A 114 -2.88 43.17 -15.91
C ALA A 114 -3.27 44.41 -16.75
N TYR A 115 -4.57 44.66 -16.90
CA TYR A 115 -5.08 45.88 -17.54
C TYR A 115 -4.72 47.13 -16.73
N ASP A 116 -4.94 47.10 -15.41
CA ASP A 116 -4.67 48.24 -14.54
C ASP A 116 -3.15 48.57 -14.54
N ALA A 117 -2.29 47.54 -14.52
CA ALA A 117 -0.84 47.69 -14.65
C ALA A 117 -0.41 48.29 -16.00
N LEU A 118 -1.02 47.84 -17.11
CA LEU A 118 -0.76 48.41 -18.43
C LEU A 118 -1.19 49.88 -18.50
N THR A 119 -2.40 50.17 -18.02
CA THR A 119 -2.97 51.53 -18.00
C THR A 119 -2.04 52.47 -17.25
N LYS A 120 -1.61 52.08 -16.05
CA LYS A 120 -0.64 52.84 -15.26
C LYS A 120 0.68 53.07 -16.02
N THR A 121 1.24 52.03 -16.63
CA THR A 121 2.48 52.12 -17.41
C THR A 121 2.35 53.06 -18.61
N VAL A 122 1.21 53.04 -19.31
CA VAL A 122 0.93 53.94 -20.43
C VAL A 122 0.82 55.39 -19.94
N MET A 123 0.14 55.61 -18.82
CA MET A 123 -0.02 56.95 -18.22
C MET A 123 1.29 57.53 -17.69
N GLU A 124 2.22 56.69 -17.21
CA GLU A 124 3.56 57.10 -16.76
C GLU A 124 4.54 57.32 -17.93
N SER A 125 4.21 56.85 -19.13
CA SER A 125 5.06 56.97 -20.33
C SER A 125 4.88 58.31 -21.05
N SER A 126 5.70 58.56 -22.07
CA SER A 126 5.56 59.71 -22.99
C SER A 126 4.20 59.77 -23.69
N PHE A 127 3.52 58.61 -23.84
CA PHE A 127 2.15 58.54 -24.35
C PHE A 127 1.10 59.06 -23.36
N GLY A 128 1.33 58.94 -22.05
CA GLY A 128 0.43 59.43 -21.02
C GLY A 128 0.27 60.94 -21.04
N GLY A 129 1.37 61.67 -21.27
CA GLY A 129 1.33 63.12 -21.45
C GLY A 129 0.50 63.56 -22.67
N MET A 130 0.50 62.77 -23.74
CA MET A 130 -0.33 63.02 -24.92
C MET A 130 -1.80 62.66 -24.67
N LEU A 131 -2.06 61.55 -23.96
CA LEU A 131 -3.40 61.10 -23.57
C LEU A 131 -4.07 62.06 -22.57
N GLY A 132 -3.29 62.78 -21.76
CA GLY A 132 -3.80 63.80 -20.84
C GLY A 132 -4.62 64.89 -21.53
N MET A 133 -4.31 65.20 -22.80
CA MET A 133 -5.09 66.15 -23.61
C MET A 133 -6.45 65.60 -24.08
N PHE A 134 -6.62 64.27 -24.07
CA PHE A 134 -7.81 63.55 -24.55
C PHE A 134 -8.61 62.86 -23.42
N GLY A 135 -8.42 63.29 -22.16
CA GLY A 135 -9.16 62.74 -21.00
C GLY A 135 -8.37 61.76 -20.14
N GLY A 136 -7.09 61.53 -20.43
CA GLY A 136 -6.17 60.74 -19.61
C GLY A 136 -6.63 59.30 -19.43
N GLU A 137 -6.58 58.81 -18.20
CA GLU A 137 -6.95 57.43 -17.84
C GLU A 137 -8.40 57.07 -18.24
N LYS A 138 -9.32 58.03 -18.19
CA LYS A 138 -10.72 57.82 -18.60
C LYS A 138 -10.88 57.50 -20.08
N ALA A 139 -9.91 57.90 -20.92
CA ALA A 139 -9.91 57.54 -22.34
C ALA A 139 -9.60 56.05 -22.55
N LEU A 140 -8.98 55.39 -21.57
CA LEU A 140 -8.60 53.99 -21.63
C LEU A 140 -9.67 53.06 -21.05
N GLU A 141 -10.55 53.53 -20.16
CA GLU A 141 -11.59 52.71 -19.50
C GLU A 141 -12.44 51.88 -20.48
N GLY A 142 -12.82 52.46 -21.63
CA GLY A 142 -13.58 51.76 -22.68
C GLY A 142 -12.83 50.61 -23.36
N LEU A 143 -11.52 50.49 -23.13
CA LEU A 143 -10.66 49.43 -23.65
C LEU A 143 -10.42 48.30 -22.65
N LYS A 144 -10.93 48.39 -21.41
CA LYS A 144 -10.71 47.38 -20.36
C LYS A 144 -11.18 45.99 -20.78
N GLU A 145 -12.44 45.85 -21.16
CA GLU A 145 -13.02 44.60 -21.63
C GLU A 145 -12.33 44.03 -22.88
N PRO A 146 -12.16 44.79 -23.99
CA PRO A 146 -11.53 44.25 -25.19
C PRO A 146 -10.04 43.91 -24.98
N PHE A 147 -9.35 44.61 -24.08
CA PHE A 147 -7.99 44.23 -23.69
C PHE A 147 -7.97 42.93 -22.92
N THR A 148 -8.80 42.80 -21.88
CA THR A 148 -8.88 41.58 -21.05
C THR A 148 -9.21 40.35 -21.90
N GLU A 149 -10.18 40.46 -22.81
CA GLU A 149 -10.55 39.38 -23.73
C GLU A 149 -9.39 39.00 -24.68
N LYS A 150 -8.70 40.01 -25.25
CA LYS A 150 -7.54 39.74 -26.11
C LYS A 150 -6.38 39.12 -25.35
N LEU A 151 -6.11 39.59 -24.13
CA LEU A 151 -5.04 39.05 -23.28
C LEU A 151 -5.35 37.61 -22.92
N LYS A 152 -6.58 37.31 -22.50
CA LYS A 152 -7.06 35.97 -22.23
C LYS A 152 -6.89 35.04 -23.45
N SER A 153 -7.30 35.48 -24.63
CA SER A 153 -7.10 34.74 -25.88
C SER A 153 -5.62 34.51 -26.21
N ALA A 154 -4.77 35.50 -25.95
CA ALA A 154 -3.33 35.37 -26.15
C ALA A 154 -2.71 34.35 -25.18
N VAL A 155 -3.09 34.39 -23.90
CA VAL A 155 -2.64 33.42 -22.90
C VAL A 155 -3.10 32.01 -23.25
N LEU A 156 -4.36 31.82 -23.68
CA LEU A 156 -4.85 30.53 -24.15
C LEU A 156 -4.02 29.97 -25.31
N LYS A 157 -3.65 30.83 -26.28
CA LYS A 157 -2.78 30.43 -27.40
C LYS A 157 -1.38 30.05 -26.93
N ILE A 158 -0.82 30.76 -25.95
CA ILE A 158 0.50 30.45 -25.38
C ILE A 158 0.44 29.10 -24.66
N THR A 159 -0.56 28.89 -23.80
CA THR A 159 -0.66 27.63 -23.03
C THR A 159 -1.03 26.43 -23.88
N SER A 160 -1.58 26.64 -25.08
CA SER A 160 -1.84 25.59 -26.08
C SER A 160 -0.70 25.40 -27.08
N SER A 161 0.44 26.07 -26.89
CA SER A 161 1.58 26.00 -27.80
C SER A 161 2.53 24.86 -27.42
N GLU A 162 3.11 24.20 -28.43
CA GLU A 162 4.11 23.15 -28.22
C GLU A 162 5.32 23.64 -27.39
N SER A 163 5.67 24.92 -27.50
CA SER A 163 6.75 25.52 -26.70
C SER A 163 6.42 25.54 -25.21
N PHE A 164 5.18 25.90 -24.86
CA PHE A 164 4.74 25.91 -23.47
C PHE A 164 4.66 24.49 -22.92
N ASP A 165 4.09 23.56 -23.70
CA ASP A 165 4.03 22.15 -23.34
C ASP A 165 5.42 21.59 -23.04
N LYS A 166 6.40 21.88 -23.89
CA LYS A 166 7.78 21.42 -23.69
C LYS A 166 8.40 21.99 -22.40
N THR A 167 8.20 23.28 -22.12
CA THR A 167 8.70 23.89 -20.88
C THR A 167 8.01 23.30 -19.65
N LEU A 168 6.69 23.09 -19.71
CA LEU A 168 5.93 22.45 -18.64
C LEU A 168 6.42 21.01 -18.40
N GLN A 169 6.70 20.27 -19.48
CA GLN A 169 7.24 18.90 -19.40
C GLN A 169 8.60 18.85 -18.71
N GLU A 170 9.53 19.74 -19.08
CA GLU A 170 10.84 19.82 -18.45
C GLU A 170 10.72 20.12 -16.95
N HIS A 171 9.74 20.94 -16.56
CA HIS A 171 9.49 21.27 -15.16
C HIS A 171 8.81 20.12 -14.39
N LEU A 172 7.84 19.42 -14.98
CA LEU A 172 7.17 18.27 -14.34
C LEU A 172 8.10 17.05 -14.21
N LYS A 173 9.07 16.91 -15.12
CA LYS A 173 10.13 15.89 -15.04
C LYS A 173 11.23 16.27 -14.06
N ASP A 174 11.24 17.51 -13.58
CA ASP A 174 12.26 17.92 -12.65
C ASP A 174 12.22 17.05 -11.39
N SER A 175 13.42 16.71 -10.95
CA SER A 175 13.66 15.83 -9.83
C SER A 175 13.04 16.35 -8.54
N SER A 176 12.99 17.67 -8.35
CA SER A 176 12.48 18.31 -7.15
C SER A 176 11.01 17.99 -6.88
N LEU A 177 10.13 18.14 -7.88
CA LEU A 177 8.70 17.86 -7.77
C LEU A 177 8.44 16.39 -7.46
N SER A 178 9.20 15.49 -8.10
CA SER A 178 9.09 14.05 -7.83
C SER A 178 9.50 13.73 -6.39
N ASP A 179 10.58 14.34 -5.89
CA ASP A 179 11.07 14.11 -4.54
C ASP A 179 10.10 14.66 -3.46
N ASP A 180 9.48 15.82 -3.71
CA ASP A 180 8.45 16.40 -2.84
C ASP A 180 7.19 15.52 -2.77
N LEU A 181 6.76 14.96 -3.91
CA LEU A 181 5.64 14.02 -3.94
C LEU A 181 5.95 12.71 -3.23
N ILE A 182 7.14 12.14 -3.43
CA ILE A 182 7.58 10.93 -2.72
C ILE A 182 7.52 11.18 -1.21
N THR A 183 8.06 12.32 -0.76
CA THR A 183 8.07 12.70 0.66
C THR A 183 6.64 12.86 1.20
N SER A 184 5.76 13.49 0.43
CA SER A 184 4.35 13.67 0.80
C SER A 184 3.61 12.34 0.93
N VAL A 185 3.82 11.43 -0.05
CA VAL A 185 3.24 10.09 -0.03
C VAL A 185 3.81 9.24 1.10
N GLU A 186 5.10 9.34 1.37
CA GLU A 186 5.74 8.68 2.51
C GLU A 186 5.09 9.09 3.82
N GLY A 187 4.82 10.39 4.02
CA GLY A 187 4.11 10.89 5.20
C GLY A 187 2.70 10.31 5.35
N ILE A 188 1.94 10.22 4.26
CA ILE A 188 0.60 9.60 4.26
C ILE A 188 0.69 8.11 4.61
N ILE A 189 1.67 7.40 4.04
CA ILE A 189 1.91 5.99 4.33
C ILE A 189 2.27 5.81 5.80
N ASP A 190 3.15 6.64 6.35
CA ASP A 190 3.54 6.57 7.75
C ASP A 190 2.34 6.78 8.68
N GLU A 191 1.46 7.74 8.39
CA GLU A 191 0.23 7.96 9.15
C GLU A 191 -0.68 6.73 9.12
N ARG A 192 -0.92 6.14 7.94
CA ARG A 192 -1.73 4.92 7.81
C ARG A 192 -1.09 3.71 8.49
N LEU A 193 0.23 3.60 8.42
CA LEU A 193 0.97 2.54 9.09
C LEU A 193 0.94 2.70 10.62
N ASN A 194 0.83 3.93 11.12
CA ASN A 194 0.67 4.21 12.56
C ASN A 194 -0.73 3.84 13.06
N GLU A 195 -1.75 3.86 12.20
CA GLU A 195 -3.11 3.39 12.54
C GLU A 195 -3.22 1.86 12.62
N LEU A 196 -2.23 1.12 12.08
CA LEU A 196 -2.22 -0.32 12.17
C LEU A 196 -2.04 -0.78 13.61
N THR A 197 -2.79 -1.82 13.98
CA THR A 197 -2.63 -2.50 15.27
C THR A 197 -2.05 -3.90 15.06
N PRO A 198 -1.42 -4.49 16.09
CA PRO A 198 -0.97 -5.88 16.04
C PRO A 198 -2.10 -6.87 15.69
N GLN A 199 -3.34 -6.55 16.06
CA GLN A 199 -4.51 -7.37 15.77
C GLN A 199 -4.85 -7.37 14.28
N ILE A 200 -4.81 -6.21 13.62
CA ILE A 200 -5.04 -6.11 12.16
C ILE A 200 -3.99 -6.92 11.39
N VAL A 201 -2.71 -6.78 11.76
CA VAL A 201 -1.62 -7.54 11.11
C VAL A 201 -1.79 -9.04 11.32
N LYS A 202 -2.16 -9.47 12.53
CA LYS A 202 -2.48 -10.86 12.84
C LYS A 202 -3.59 -11.39 11.93
N GLU A 203 -4.68 -10.64 11.76
CA GLU A 203 -5.80 -11.01 10.89
C GLU A 203 -5.37 -11.14 9.43
N ILE A 204 -4.63 -10.16 8.89
CA ILE A 204 -4.11 -10.19 7.52
C ILE A 204 -3.24 -11.43 7.29
N VAL A 205 -2.25 -11.66 8.16
CA VAL A 205 -1.34 -12.80 8.03
C VAL A 205 -2.12 -14.10 8.16
N GLN A 206 -3.02 -14.20 9.14
CA GLN A 206 -3.83 -15.38 9.36
C GLN A 206 -4.67 -15.71 8.13
N ASP A 207 -5.36 -14.74 7.52
CA ASP A 207 -6.17 -14.99 6.32
C ASP A 207 -5.34 -15.45 5.12
N LEU A 208 -4.11 -14.95 4.98
CA LEU A 208 -3.20 -15.35 3.91
C LEU A 208 -2.72 -16.81 4.07
N ILE A 209 -2.31 -17.22 5.28
CA ILE A 209 -1.59 -18.50 5.46
C ILE A 209 -2.42 -19.61 6.10
N LYS A 210 -3.58 -19.31 6.72
CA LYS A 210 -4.40 -20.26 7.50
C LYS A 210 -4.79 -21.51 6.72
N LYS A 211 -5.08 -21.40 5.41
CA LYS A 211 -5.42 -22.55 4.57
C LYS A 211 -4.25 -23.53 4.40
N HIS A 212 -3.03 -23.04 4.47
CA HIS A 212 -1.81 -23.83 4.31
C HIS A 212 -1.33 -24.40 5.64
N LEU A 213 -1.51 -23.68 6.75
CA LEU A 213 -1.10 -24.15 8.08
C LEU A 213 -1.88 -25.39 8.55
N ASP A 214 -3.16 -25.54 8.19
CA ASP A 214 -3.94 -26.73 8.56
C ASP A 214 -3.30 -28.04 8.07
N TRP A 215 -2.58 -28.01 6.94
CA TRP A 215 -1.86 -29.18 6.41
C TRP A 215 -0.70 -29.61 7.28
N LEU A 216 -0.07 -28.67 7.99
CA LEU A 216 1.06 -28.96 8.86
C LEU A 216 0.61 -29.89 10.00
N VAL A 217 -0.61 -29.74 10.53
CA VAL A 217 -1.16 -30.67 11.53
C VAL A 217 -1.42 -32.06 10.95
N VAL A 218 -2.02 -32.12 9.76
CA VAL A 218 -2.30 -33.40 9.07
C VAL A 218 -1.01 -34.19 8.86
N TRP A 219 0.02 -33.53 8.32
CA TRP A 219 1.32 -34.15 8.11
C TRP A 219 2.03 -34.50 9.42
N GLY A 220 1.89 -33.68 10.47
CA GLY A 220 2.37 -34.02 11.80
C GLY A 220 1.78 -35.34 12.31
N GLY A 221 0.48 -35.55 12.09
CA GLY A 221 -0.19 -36.82 12.41
C GLY A 221 0.26 -37.98 11.53
N VAL A 222 0.35 -37.78 10.21
CA VAL A 222 0.77 -38.83 9.27
C VAL A 222 2.21 -39.28 9.54
N PHE A 223 3.16 -38.35 9.62
CA PHE A 223 4.56 -38.67 9.90
C PHE A 223 4.75 -39.23 11.31
N GLY A 224 4.04 -38.68 12.30
CA GLY A 224 4.00 -39.26 13.64
C GLY A 224 3.54 -40.72 13.60
N GLY A 225 2.46 -41.02 12.90
CA GLY A 225 1.95 -42.39 12.75
C GLY A 225 2.95 -43.33 12.08
N VAL A 226 3.59 -42.89 10.99
CA VAL A 226 4.63 -43.68 10.29
C VAL A 226 5.82 -43.96 11.21
N ILE A 227 6.30 -42.95 11.95
CA ILE A 227 7.41 -43.11 12.90
C ILE A 227 7.00 -44.03 14.06
N GLY A 228 5.76 -43.92 14.54
CA GLY A 228 5.23 -44.79 15.58
C GLY A 228 5.18 -46.25 15.13
N LEU A 229 4.69 -46.51 13.92
CA LEU A 229 4.68 -47.86 13.33
C LEU A 229 6.10 -48.41 13.17
N ALA A 230 7.01 -47.63 12.59
CA ALA A 230 8.41 -48.03 12.48
C ALA A 230 9.04 -48.33 13.85
N SER A 231 8.74 -47.51 14.85
CA SER A 231 9.24 -47.68 16.22
C SER A 231 8.70 -48.95 16.86
N SER A 232 7.45 -49.31 16.62
CA SER A 232 6.84 -50.54 17.15
C SER A 232 7.36 -51.85 16.55
N LEU A 233 8.05 -51.78 15.41
CA LEU A 233 8.74 -52.93 14.80
C LEU A 233 10.13 -53.16 15.42
N ILE A 234 10.71 -52.13 16.03
CA ILE A 234 12.11 -52.14 16.52
C ILE A 234 12.15 -52.27 18.04
N LEU A 235 11.33 -51.48 18.74
CA LEU A 235 11.07 -51.56 20.19
C LEU A 235 10.01 -52.61 20.43
#